data_AF-A0A2R6N1G0-F1
#
_entry.id   AF-A0A2R6N1G0-F1
#
_cell.length_a   1.000
_cell.length_b   1.000
_cell.length_c   1.000
_cell.angle_alpha   90.00
_cell.angle_beta   90.00
_cell.angle_gamma   90.00
#
_symmetry.space_group_name_H-M   'P 1'
#
loop_
_entity.id
_entity.type
_entity.pdbx_description
1 polymer ?
#
loop_
_entity_poly.entity_id
_entity_poly.type
_entity_poly.pdbx_seq_one_letter_code
_entity_poly.pdbx_strand_id
1 'polypeptide(L)'
;MTGDEPSRRRFLRYGGITTAVALAGCLWGDSDDESPNGEQNGDENGNENDQNGENEVPNYSEAFDLAGDGAVQFREWLVPNNPVGSQDGVVTVFGYQDFEAEDAQALDSMDTYRAELARTYGIDAADIAGELIVGDPNSARNRRIHLGQFDPETVVETFEEAGTAEQVDEYREYTVIEGAQDEGAVGPDAILVLPNYAAYIDAKHADGERLIDTDQAAGHVLNVLPRGFQTTLSRHENLDDLLINGATYHEVDENNDPARTTRAFVFRDEASATVERAREIIEIGTSGYEEIIAEEQHGRMVMTEFVQDWGDGESSG
;
A
#
# COMPACT_ATOMS: atom_id res chain seq x y z
N MET A 1 40.68 44.96 -10.68
CA MET A 1 41.21 44.00 -9.70
C MET A 1 40.54 44.27 -8.37
N THR A 2 39.44 43.58 -8.12
CA THR A 2 38.83 43.33 -6.81
C THR A 2 37.87 42.18 -7.11
N GLY A 3 38.30 40.97 -6.76
CA GLY A 3 37.50 39.77 -6.92
C GLY A 3 36.50 39.71 -5.78
N ASP A 4 35.28 39.31 -6.13
CA ASP A 4 34.32 38.73 -5.20
C ASP A 4 33.85 37.43 -5.84
N GLU A 5 34.46 36.33 -5.40
CA GLU A 5 33.86 35.01 -5.43
C GLU A 5 32.93 34.90 -4.21
N PRO A 6 31.62 34.65 -4.39
CA PRO A 6 30.80 34.13 -3.33
C PRO A 6 30.85 32.60 -3.37
N SER A 7 31.70 32.08 -2.50
CA SER A 7 31.47 30.90 -1.67
C SER A 7 30.84 29.66 -2.33
N ARG A 8 31.73 28.76 -2.74
CA ARG A 8 31.53 27.30 -2.59
C ARG A 8 31.19 26.98 -1.13
N ARG A 9 29.90 26.79 -0.81
CA ARG A 9 29.38 26.06 0.38
C ARG A 9 27.86 26.04 0.36
N ARG A 10 27.28 25.08 -0.37
CA ARG A 10 25.99 24.43 -0.10
C ARG A 10 25.98 23.11 -0.89
N PHE A 11 26.96 22.27 -0.57
CA PHE A 11 26.94 20.85 -0.92
C PHE A 11 26.54 20.12 0.36
N LEU A 12 25.62 19.16 0.23
CA LEU A 12 25.20 18.16 1.22
C LEU A 12 24.30 18.66 2.37
N ARG A 13 22.99 18.81 2.10
CA ARG A 13 21.95 18.72 3.14
C ARG A 13 20.58 18.30 2.58
N TYR A 14 20.54 17.18 1.87
CA TYR A 14 19.36 16.30 1.88
C TYR A 14 19.92 14.88 1.88
N GLY A 15 20.52 14.54 3.03
CA GLY A 15 20.79 13.15 3.37
C GLY A 15 19.44 12.48 3.58
N GLY A 16 19.31 11.27 3.03
CA GLY A 16 18.10 10.48 3.07
C GLY A 16 17.48 10.50 4.45
N ILE A 17 16.24 10.99 4.52
CA ILE A 17 15.35 10.66 5.62
C ILE A 17 14.59 9.45 5.11
N THR A 18 15.14 8.28 5.41
CA THR A 18 14.39 7.03 5.46
C THR A 18 13.45 7.12 6.65
N THR A 19 12.38 7.89 6.55
CA THR A 19 11.18 7.67 7.36
C THR A 19 10.44 6.53 6.67
N ALA A 20 10.95 5.32 6.93
CA ALA A 20 10.13 4.14 6.88
C ALA A 20 9.11 4.30 8.01
N VAL A 21 7.90 4.73 7.68
CA VAL A 21 6.77 4.33 8.51
C VAL A 21 6.80 2.82 8.41
N ALA A 22 7.06 2.16 9.53
CA ALA A 22 7.01 0.73 9.61
C ALA A 22 5.60 0.33 9.19
N LEU A 23 5.43 -0.20 7.98
CA LEU A 23 4.31 -1.08 7.69
C LEU A 23 4.38 -2.13 8.80
N ALA A 24 3.49 -2.05 9.80
CA ALA A 24 3.49 -2.89 11.00
C ALA A 24 3.11 -4.35 10.65
N GLY A 25 4.02 -4.96 9.90
CA GLY A 25 3.97 -6.25 9.23
C GLY A 25 5.26 -6.59 8.46
N CYS A 26 6.20 -5.64 8.29
CA CYS A 26 7.54 -5.92 7.71
C CYS A 26 8.63 -5.16 8.48
N LEU A 27 8.86 -5.56 9.72
CA LEU A 27 10.01 -5.12 10.50
C LEU A 27 10.99 -6.33 10.56
N TRP A 28 12.27 -6.07 10.27
CA TRP A 28 13.47 -6.80 10.72
C TRP A 28 14.08 -7.94 9.86
N GLY A 29 15.40 -7.83 9.64
CA GLY A 29 16.34 -8.97 9.78
C GLY A 29 17.17 -9.38 8.56
N ASP A 30 18.31 -8.72 8.35
CA ASP A 30 19.35 -9.07 7.36
C ASP A 30 20.05 -10.39 7.74
N SER A 31 20.11 -11.39 6.85
CA SER A 31 20.96 -12.58 6.97
C SER A 31 21.22 -13.23 5.60
N ASP A 32 22.50 -13.32 5.29
CA ASP A 32 23.13 -13.79 4.06
C ASP A 32 22.87 -15.27 3.68
N ASP A 33 22.84 -15.49 2.36
CA ASP A 33 23.40 -16.60 1.57
C ASP A 33 22.96 -18.08 1.80
N GLU A 34 22.27 -18.66 0.81
CA GLU A 34 22.83 -19.57 -0.21
C GLU A 34 21.71 -20.41 -0.87
N SER A 35 21.56 -20.25 -2.19
CA SER A 35 20.85 -21.21 -3.05
C SER A 35 21.79 -22.37 -3.41
N PRO A 36 21.30 -23.60 -3.65
CA PRO A 36 21.14 -23.96 -5.06
C PRO A 36 19.96 -24.91 -5.39
N ASN A 37 19.37 -24.61 -6.56
CA ASN A 37 18.75 -25.48 -7.57
C ASN A 37 18.49 -26.96 -7.27
N GLY A 38 17.26 -27.38 -7.59
CA GLY A 38 16.90 -28.76 -7.94
C GLY A 38 15.72 -28.80 -8.92
N GLU A 39 16.01 -29.05 -10.19
CA GLU A 39 15.03 -29.41 -11.24
C GLU A 39 14.49 -30.83 -11.01
N GLN A 40 13.17 -31.06 -11.21
CA GLN A 40 12.65 -32.25 -11.93
C GLN A 40 11.12 -32.27 -12.11
N ASN A 41 10.70 -32.13 -13.38
CA ASN A 41 9.71 -32.90 -14.17
C ASN A 41 8.43 -33.50 -13.54
N GLY A 42 7.31 -33.30 -14.24
CA GLY A 42 6.41 -34.43 -14.59
C GLY A 42 4.90 -34.18 -14.61
N ASP A 43 4.38 -34.00 -15.83
CA ASP A 43 3.14 -34.57 -16.39
C ASP A 43 1.73 -34.04 -16.01
N GLU A 44 1.16 -33.33 -17.00
CA GLU A 44 -0.15 -33.52 -17.65
C GLU A 44 -1.28 -34.27 -16.91
N ASN A 45 -2.42 -33.60 -16.73
CA ASN A 45 -3.72 -34.11 -17.17
C ASN A 45 -4.78 -33.00 -17.18
N GLY A 46 -5.41 -32.80 -18.33
CA GLY A 46 -6.56 -31.92 -18.48
C GLY A 46 -7.85 -32.54 -17.95
N ASN A 47 -8.83 -31.68 -17.62
CA ASN A 47 -10.21 -31.99 -17.90
C ASN A 47 -11.01 -30.70 -18.10
N GLU A 48 -11.58 -30.59 -19.30
CA GLU A 48 -12.56 -29.61 -19.70
C GLU A 48 -13.86 -29.86 -18.92
N ASN A 49 -14.42 -28.82 -18.31
CA ASN A 49 -15.84 -28.82 -17.98
C ASN A 49 -16.38 -27.39 -18.00
N ASP A 50 -16.83 -27.00 -19.18
CA ASP A 50 -17.79 -25.93 -19.41
C ASP A 50 -19.08 -26.22 -18.61
N GLN A 51 -19.25 -25.54 -17.48
CA GLN A 51 -20.56 -25.28 -16.91
C GLN A 51 -20.80 -23.78 -16.87
N ASN A 52 -21.46 -23.32 -17.93
CA ASN A 52 -22.03 -21.99 -18.11
C ASN A 52 -23.23 -21.82 -17.15
N GLY A 53 -22.96 -21.80 -15.85
CA GLY A 53 -23.83 -21.19 -14.87
C GLY A 53 -23.51 -19.70 -14.84
N GLU A 54 -24.51 -18.85 -14.99
CA GLU A 54 -24.42 -17.45 -14.59
C GLU A 54 -24.12 -17.44 -13.09
N ASN A 55 -22.84 -17.59 -12.74
CA ASN A 55 -22.35 -17.37 -11.39
C ASN A 55 -22.52 -15.87 -11.18
N GLU A 56 -23.65 -15.47 -10.57
CA GLU A 56 -23.77 -14.19 -9.91
C GLU A 56 -22.51 -14.05 -9.05
N VAL A 57 -21.62 -13.16 -9.49
CA VAL A 57 -20.42 -12.81 -8.74
C VAL A 57 -20.94 -12.30 -7.39
N PRO A 58 -20.63 -12.97 -6.27
CA PRO A 58 -21.21 -12.59 -4.98
C PRO A 58 -20.90 -11.12 -4.70
N ASN A 59 -21.94 -10.33 -4.43
CA ASN A 59 -21.77 -8.94 -4.02
C ASN A 59 -21.34 -8.91 -2.56
N TYR A 60 -20.05 -9.13 -2.30
CA TYR A 60 -19.53 -9.27 -0.94
C TYR A 60 -19.75 -8.02 -0.07
N SER A 61 -19.79 -6.82 -0.64
CA SER A 61 -19.98 -5.59 0.16
C SER A 61 -21.34 -5.52 0.86
N GLU A 62 -22.35 -6.24 0.38
CA GLU A 62 -23.67 -6.33 1.05
C GLU A 62 -23.79 -7.56 1.93
N ALA A 63 -22.84 -8.49 1.85
CA ALA A 63 -22.88 -9.75 2.57
C ALA A 63 -22.22 -9.65 3.96
N PHE A 64 -21.23 -8.77 4.12
CA PHE A 64 -20.45 -8.61 5.33
C PHE A 64 -20.88 -7.37 6.12
N ASP A 65 -21.16 -7.54 7.42
CA ASP A 65 -21.43 -6.45 8.35
C ASP A 65 -20.15 -5.62 8.65
N LEU A 66 -18.98 -6.26 8.62
CA LEU A 66 -17.66 -5.62 8.72
C LEU A 66 -17.26 -4.83 7.48
N ALA A 67 -18.01 -4.92 6.38
CA ALA A 67 -17.63 -4.25 5.14
C ALA A 67 -17.69 -2.73 5.26
N GLY A 68 -16.78 -2.04 4.55
CA GLY A 68 -16.81 -0.58 4.46
C GLY A 68 -16.22 -0.03 3.16
N ASP A 69 -15.98 1.27 3.16
CA ASP A 69 -15.55 2.05 2.00
C ASP A 69 -14.05 2.41 2.04
N GLY A 70 -13.24 1.62 2.76
CA GLY A 70 -11.84 1.94 3.06
C GLY A 70 -10.95 2.10 1.83
N ALA A 71 -11.30 1.46 0.70
CA ALA A 71 -10.53 1.56 -0.53
C ALA A 71 -10.98 2.66 -1.50
N VAL A 72 -12.06 3.40 -1.21
CA VAL A 72 -12.68 4.35 -2.17
C VAL A 72 -11.69 5.41 -2.65
N GLN A 73 -10.79 5.87 -1.78
CA GLN A 73 -9.84 6.94 -2.09
C GLN A 73 -8.72 6.49 -3.06
N PHE A 74 -8.29 5.23 -3.01
CA PHE A 74 -7.09 4.78 -3.71
C PHE A 74 -7.32 3.65 -4.72
N ARG A 75 -8.43 2.91 -4.67
CA ARG A 75 -8.62 1.69 -5.49
C ARG A 75 -8.50 1.90 -6.99
N GLU A 76 -8.85 3.10 -7.48
CA GLU A 76 -8.79 3.45 -8.91
C GLU A 76 -7.35 3.64 -9.40
N TRP A 77 -6.40 3.91 -8.50
CA TRP A 77 -4.99 4.09 -8.81
C TRP A 77 -4.23 2.78 -8.96
N LEU A 78 -4.77 1.67 -8.44
CA LEU A 78 -4.03 0.42 -8.37
C LEU A 78 -3.91 -0.23 -9.75
N VAL A 79 -2.67 -0.43 -10.18
CA VAL A 79 -2.28 -1.15 -11.40
C VAL A 79 -1.86 -2.59 -11.05
N PRO A 80 -2.09 -3.57 -11.94
CA PRO A 80 -1.63 -4.94 -11.73
C PRO A 80 -0.10 -5.06 -11.85
N ASN A 81 0.44 -6.18 -11.34
CA ASN A 81 1.84 -6.61 -11.52
C ASN A 81 2.94 -5.66 -11.01
N ASN A 82 2.61 -4.71 -10.12
CA ASN A 82 3.57 -3.80 -9.49
C ASN A 82 3.60 -3.97 -7.96
N PRO A 83 3.98 -5.15 -7.44
CA PRO A 83 4.04 -5.36 -5.99
C PRO A 83 5.14 -4.51 -5.36
N VAL A 84 4.86 -3.98 -4.17
CA VAL A 84 5.82 -3.24 -3.33
C VAL A 84 7.07 -4.08 -3.06
N GLY A 85 6.90 -5.37 -2.79
CA GLY A 85 8.01 -6.29 -2.56
C GLY A 85 7.55 -7.70 -2.23
N SER A 86 8.50 -8.63 -2.14
CA SER A 86 8.28 -10.00 -1.68
C SER A 86 9.28 -10.34 -0.59
N GLN A 87 8.81 -10.90 0.52
CA GLN A 87 9.63 -11.39 1.62
C GLN A 87 8.97 -12.61 2.25
N ASP A 88 9.76 -13.67 2.51
CA ASP A 88 9.30 -14.90 3.18
C ASP A 88 8.04 -15.54 2.54
N GLY A 89 7.92 -15.42 1.21
CA GLY A 89 6.77 -15.92 0.46
C GLY A 89 5.53 -15.03 0.55
N VAL A 90 5.63 -13.82 1.12
CA VAL A 90 4.56 -12.82 1.17
C VAL A 90 4.87 -11.71 0.18
N VAL A 91 4.01 -11.54 -0.82
CA VAL A 91 4.09 -10.48 -1.82
C VAL A 91 3.14 -9.35 -1.44
N THR A 92 3.68 -8.22 -0.98
CA THR A 92 2.89 -7.02 -0.70
C THR A 92 2.53 -6.35 -2.01
N VAL A 93 1.23 -6.26 -2.31
CA VAL A 93 0.72 -5.64 -3.54
C VAL A 93 0.74 -4.13 -3.42
N PHE A 94 0.21 -3.58 -2.32
CA PHE A 94 0.28 -2.15 -1.99
C PHE A 94 0.16 -1.94 -0.47
N GLY A 95 0.52 -0.74 -0.03
CA GLY A 95 0.13 -0.19 1.27
C GLY A 95 -0.51 1.20 1.08
N TYR A 96 -1.50 1.53 1.89
CA TYR A 96 -2.16 2.85 1.91
C TYR A 96 -2.19 3.39 3.33
N GLN A 97 -1.93 4.68 3.47
CA GLN A 97 -2.03 5.44 4.72
C GLN A 97 -3.06 6.55 4.54
N ASP A 98 -4.02 6.62 5.46
CA ASP A 98 -5.09 7.61 5.50
C ASP A 98 -4.80 8.63 6.60
N PHE A 99 -4.25 9.79 6.22
CA PHE A 99 -3.82 10.79 7.19
C PHE A 99 -5.00 11.43 7.95
N GLU A 100 -6.21 11.47 7.36
CA GLU A 100 -7.40 11.93 8.09
C GLU A 100 -7.79 10.93 9.20
N ALA A 101 -7.67 9.63 8.93
CA ALA A 101 -7.91 8.60 9.93
C ALA A 101 -6.80 8.56 10.99
N GLU A 102 -5.55 8.84 10.63
CA GLU A 102 -4.44 8.99 11.58
C GLU A 102 -4.64 10.20 12.53
N ASP A 103 -5.05 11.35 11.99
CA ASP A 103 -5.37 12.55 12.78
C ASP A 103 -6.47 12.24 13.81
N ALA A 104 -7.47 11.44 13.43
CA ALA A 104 -8.55 11.00 14.32
C ALA A 104 -8.07 10.08 15.45
N GLN A 105 -6.96 9.36 15.25
CA GLN A 105 -6.29 8.52 16.24
C GLN A 105 -5.21 9.27 17.04
N ALA A 106 -4.96 10.56 16.74
CA ALA A 106 -3.92 11.38 17.36
C ALA A 106 -2.51 10.77 17.25
N LEU A 107 -2.17 10.23 16.09
CA LEU A 107 -0.86 9.64 15.81
C LEU A 107 0.19 10.72 15.51
N ASP A 108 0.78 11.30 16.56
CA ASP A 108 1.77 12.40 16.49
C ASP A 108 2.98 12.11 15.58
N SER A 109 3.34 10.84 15.38
CA SER A 109 4.51 10.46 14.59
C SER A 109 4.36 10.83 13.11
N MET A 110 3.13 10.87 12.59
CA MET A 110 2.84 11.14 11.17
C MET A 110 2.62 12.61 10.86
N ASP A 111 2.24 13.42 11.85
CA ASP A 111 2.20 14.88 11.72
C ASP A 111 3.53 15.46 11.27
N THR A 112 4.63 14.97 11.85
CA THR A 112 5.97 15.43 11.48
C THR A 112 6.30 15.06 10.04
N TYR A 113 5.97 13.83 9.63
CA TYR A 113 6.21 13.35 8.28
C TYR A 113 5.38 14.14 7.24
N ARG A 114 4.08 14.30 7.48
CA ARG A 114 3.17 15.05 6.62
C ARG A 114 3.57 16.54 6.52
N ALA A 115 4.02 17.14 7.62
CA ALA A 115 4.54 18.51 7.61
C ALA A 115 5.86 18.65 6.83
N GLU A 116 6.70 17.63 6.80
CA GLU A 116 7.90 17.60 5.96
C GLU A 116 7.56 17.46 4.48
N LEU A 117 6.60 16.59 4.12
CA LEU A 117 6.07 16.50 2.76
C LEU A 117 5.49 17.84 2.30
N ALA A 118 4.63 18.45 3.11
CA ALA A 118 4.02 19.75 2.84
C ALA A 118 5.07 20.82 2.54
N ARG A 119 6.12 20.90 3.39
CA ARG A 119 7.26 21.81 3.18
C ARG A 119 8.03 21.49 1.89
N THR A 120 8.13 20.22 1.52
CA THR A 120 8.86 19.77 0.33
C THR A 120 8.14 20.19 -0.94
N TYR A 121 6.81 20.06 -0.95
CA TYR A 121 5.96 20.40 -2.10
C TYR A 121 5.47 21.86 -2.11
N GLY A 122 5.70 22.61 -1.03
CA GLY A 122 5.24 24.00 -0.93
C GLY A 122 3.74 24.15 -0.73
N ILE A 123 3.10 23.15 -0.11
CA ILE A 123 1.64 23.06 0.10
C ILE A 123 1.29 23.02 1.58
N ASP A 124 0.00 23.07 1.92
CA ASP A 124 -0.46 22.84 3.28
C ASP A 124 -0.48 21.34 3.60
N ALA A 125 -0.13 20.97 4.85
CA ALA A 125 -0.15 19.56 5.25
C ALA A 125 -1.55 18.94 5.13
N ALA A 126 -2.58 19.73 5.42
CA ALA A 126 -3.99 19.34 5.31
C ALA A 126 -4.40 18.93 3.88
N ASP A 127 -3.67 19.40 2.86
CA ASP A 127 -3.96 19.11 1.45
C ASP A 127 -3.57 17.68 1.05
N ILE A 128 -2.68 17.03 1.81
CA ILE A 128 -2.29 15.64 1.61
C ILE A 128 -3.27 14.76 2.39
N ALA A 129 -4.21 14.10 1.72
CA ALA A 129 -5.21 13.26 2.36
C ALA A 129 -4.68 11.87 2.73
N GLY A 130 -3.74 11.34 1.93
CA GLY A 130 -3.16 10.03 2.18
C GLY A 130 -1.98 9.72 1.27
N GLU A 131 -1.35 8.56 1.51
CA GLU A 131 -0.22 8.07 0.73
C GLU A 131 -0.47 6.63 0.30
N LEU A 132 -0.30 6.38 -1.00
CA LEU A 132 -0.26 5.04 -1.57
C LEU A 132 1.19 4.64 -1.85
N ILE A 133 1.61 3.53 -1.24
CA ILE A 133 2.90 2.90 -1.42
C ILE A 133 2.72 1.76 -2.43
N VAL A 134 3.43 1.88 -3.55
CA VAL A 134 3.32 0.95 -4.69
C VAL A 134 4.69 0.46 -5.12
N GLY A 135 4.71 -0.70 -5.77
CA GLY A 135 5.91 -1.22 -6.39
C GLY A 135 6.27 -0.51 -7.69
N ASP A 136 7.53 -0.68 -8.08
CA ASP A 136 8.01 -0.40 -9.42
C ASP A 136 8.76 -1.64 -9.91
N PRO A 137 8.28 -2.36 -10.93
CA PRO A 137 8.91 -3.59 -11.40
C PRO A 137 10.32 -3.34 -11.94
N ASN A 138 10.69 -2.07 -12.20
CA ASN A 138 11.99 -1.67 -12.72
C ASN A 138 12.90 -1.04 -11.63
N SER A 139 12.47 -1.01 -10.37
CA SER A 139 13.24 -0.38 -9.28
C SER A 139 13.14 -1.18 -7.98
N ALA A 140 14.26 -1.26 -7.26
CA ALA A 140 14.30 -1.81 -5.91
C ALA A 140 13.77 -0.84 -4.84
N ARG A 141 13.23 0.32 -5.23
CA ARG A 141 12.70 1.34 -4.31
C ARG A 141 11.19 1.38 -4.39
N ASN A 142 10.55 1.35 -3.23
CA ASN A 142 9.14 1.66 -3.09
C ASN A 142 8.87 3.05 -3.65
N ARG A 143 7.74 3.17 -4.34
CA ARG A 143 7.27 4.39 -4.99
C ARG A 143 6.03 4.90 -4.27
N ARG A 144 5.82 6.22 -4.31
CA ARG A 144 4.77 6.89 -3.52
C ARG A 144 3.87 7.70 -4.43
N ILE A 145 2.57 7.61 -4.18
CA ILE A 145 1.55 8.51 -4.73
C ILE A 145 0.90 9.19 -3.54
N HIS A 146 1.07 10.51 -3.44
CA HIS A 146 0.40 11.30 -2.43
C HIS A 146 -0.96 11.73 -3.00
N LEU A 147 -2.04 11.33 -2.34
CA LEU A 147 -3.41 11.66 -2.74
C LEU A 147 -3.89 12.87 -1.94
N GLY A 148 -4.65 13.76 -2.57
CA GLY A 148 -5.03 15.01 -1.92
C GLY A 148 -5.68 16.01 -2.84
N GLN A 149 -5.48 17.29 -2.54
CA GLN A 149 -5.90 18.42 -3.37
C GLN A 149 -4.72 19.36 -3.54
N PHE A 150 -4.18 19.44 -4.76
CA PHE A 150 -2.95 20.18 -5.00
C PHE A 150 -3.17 21.29 -6.02
N ASP A 151 -2.34 22.32 -5.92
CA ASP A 151 -2.13 23.30 -6.98
C ASP A 151 -0.85 22.93 -7.73
N PRO A 152 -0.95 22.30 -8.92
CA PRO A 152 0.23 21.83 -9.66
C PRO A 152 1.19 22.97 -10.01
N GLU A 153 0.68 24.18 -10.27
CA GLU A 153 1.52 25.34 -10.59
C GLU A 153 2.40 25.70 -9.40
N THR A 154 1.81 25.78 -8.20
CA THR A 154 2.53 26.08 -6.95
C THR A 154 3.57 25.00 -6.61
N VAL A 155 3.23 23.71 -6.77
CA VAL A 155 4.15 22.60 -6.49
C VAL A 155 5.35 22.61 -7.46
N VAL A 156 5.10 22.83 -8.75
CA VAL A 156 6.15 22.88 -9.77
C VAL A 156 7.04 24.10 -9.57
N GLU A 157 6.48 25.28 -9.31
CA GLU A 157 7.23 26.50 -8.99
C GLU A 157 8.17 26.28 -7.80
N THR A 158 7.67 25.61 -6.74
CA THR A 158 8.48 25.26 -5.56
C THR A 158 9.69 24.42 -5.92
N PHE A 159 9.54 23.43 -6.80
CA PHE A 159 10.66 22.59 -7.22
C PHE A 159 11.66 23.30 -8.13
N GLU A 160 11.19 24.17 -9.02
CA GLU A 160 12.02 24.95 -9.92
C GLU A 160 12.84 26.00 -9.16
N GLU A 161 12.22 26.72 -8.21
CA GLU A 161 12.92 27.68 -7.35
C GLU A 161 13.99 27.01 -6.48
N ALA A 162 13.72 25.78 -6.02
CA ALA A 162 14.67 24.97 -5.27
C ALA A 162 15.77 24.36 -6.16
N GLY A 163 15.57 24.34 -7.48
CA GLY A 163 16.46 23.70 -8.45
C GLY A 163 16.55 22.19 -8.27
N THR A 164 15.46 21.55 -7.82
CA THR A 164 15.40 20.11 -7.50
C THR A 164 14.75 19.28 -8.59
N ALA A 165 13.82 19.86 -9.34
CA ALA A 165 13.21 19.29 -10.53
C ALA A 165 12.80 20.43 -11.47
N GLU A 166 12.60 20.10 -12.75
CA GLU A 166 12.09 21.03 -13.76
C GLU A 166 10.89 20.40 -14.48
N GLN A 167 9.94 21.22 -14.94
CA GLN A 167 8.89 20.74 -15.82
C GLN A 167 9.50 20.32 -17.17
N VAL A 168 9.20 19.09 -17.60
CA VAL A 168 9.71 18.54 -18.87
C VAL A 168 8.62 18.22 -19.89
N ASP A 169 7.41 17.92 -19.43
CA ASP A 169 6.28 17.57 -20.29
C ASP A 169 4.93 17.80 -19.57
N GLU A 170 3.84 17.48 -20.25
CA GLU A 170 2.51 17.37 -19.69
C GLU A 170 1.90 16.02 -20.10
N TYR A 171 1.27 15.34 -19.15
CA TYR A 171 0.56 14.10 -19.40
C TYR A 171 -0.87 14.21 -18.88
N ARG A 172 -1.82 14.35 -19.81
CA ARG A 172 -3.23 14.67 -19.52
C ARG A 172 -3.32 15.99 -18.74
N GLU A 173 -3.82 15.95 -17.51
CA GLU A 173 -3.93 17.12 -16.62
C GLU A 173 -2.79 17.20 -15.59
N TYR A 174 -1.76 16.37 -15.74
CA TYR A 174 -0.61 16.34 -14.86
C TYR A 174 0.59 17.01 -15.52
N THR A 175 1.28 17.85 -14.75
CA THR A 175 2.58 18.39 -15.11
C THR A 175 3.66 17.34 -14.82
N VAL A 176 4.43 16.98 -15.83
CA VAL A 176 5.54 16.02 -15.68
C VAL A 176 6.79 16.76 -15.26
N ILE A 177 7.40 16.29 -14.18
CA ILE A 177 8.62 16.87 -13.61
C ILE A 177 9.76 15.86 -13.67
N GLU A 178 10.96 16.31 -14.01
CA GLU A 178 12.18 15.51 -13.96
C GLU A 178 13.14 16.11 -12.93
N GLY A 179 13.53 15.31 -11.94
CA GLY A 179 14.47 15.71 -10.89
C GLY A 179 15.63 14.74 -10.75
N ALA A 180 16.51 15.02 -9.77
CA ALA A 180 17.65 14.15 -9.48
C ALA A 180 17.26 12.74 -8.97
N GLN A 181 15.98 12.53 -8.64
CA GLN A 181 15.42 11.32 -8.00
C GLN A 181 14.51 10.50 -8.94
N ASP A 182 14.56 10.77 -10.25
CA ASP A 182 13.70 10.24 -11.34
C ASP A 182 12.56 11.20 -11.75
N GLU A 183 11.85 10.82 -12.83
CA GLU A 183 10.68 11.48 -13.38
C GLU A 183 9.44 11.20 -12.50
N GLY A 184 8.52 12.16 -12.43
CA GLY A 184 7.25 12.07 -11.72
C GLY A 184 6.19 12.99 -12.32
N ALA A 185 5.01 13.03 -11.72
CA ALA A 185 3.89 13.82 -12.23
C ALA A 185 3.12 14.50 -11.10
N VAL A 186 2.66 15.73 -11.34
CA VAL A 186 1.92 16.55 -10.38
C VAL A 186 0.59 16.95 -11.01
N GLY A 187 -0.51 16.55 -10.39
CA GLY A 187 -1.86 16.90 -10.82
C GLY A 187 -2.70 17.44 -9.68
N PRO A 188 -3.95 17.84 -9.96
CA PRO A 188 -4.81 18.48 -8.97
C PRO A 188 -5.24 17.56 -7.83
N ASP A 189 -5.14 16.25 -7.99
CA ASP A 189 -5.58 15.24 -7.02
C ASP A 189 -4.47 14.29 -6.53
N ALA A 190 -3.30 14.32 -7.18
CA ALA A 190 -2.16 13.48 -6.81
C ALA A 190 -0.79 14.06 -7.15
N ILE A 191 0.20 13.75 -6.31
CA ILE A 191 1.62 13.89 -6.60
C ILE A 191 2.23 12.50 -6.72
N LEU A 192 2.69 12.14 -7.92
CA LEU A 192 3.27 10.84 -8.25
C LEU A 192 4.80 10.93 -8.27
N VAL A 193 5.45 10.26 -7.32
CA VAL A 193 6.91 10.21 -7.19
C VAL A 193 7.42 8.86 -7.70
N LEU A 194 7.26 8.63 -9.00
CA LEU A 194 7.60 7.36 -9.66
C LEU A 194 7.68 7.45 -11.19
N PRO A 195 8.61 6.72 -11.83
CA PRO A 195 8.88 6.83 -13.26
C PRO A 195 7.75 6.27 -14.13
N ASN A 196 6.95 5.32 -13.63
CA ASN A 196 5.82 4.74 -14.35
C ASN A 196 4.49 5.46 -14.07
N TYR A 197 4.52 6.77 -13.79
CA TYR A 197 3.34 7.58 -13.41
C TYR A 197 2.19 7.46 -14.42
N ALA A 198 2.49 7.37 -15.71
CA ALA A 198 1.49 7.30 -16.77
C ALA A 198 0.54 6.10 -16.58
N ALA A 199 1.05 4.95 -16.14
CA ALA A 199 0.23 3.76 -15.91
C ALA A 199 -0.79 3.97 -14.77
N TYR A 200 -0.38 4.65 -13.69
CA TYR A 200 -1.23 4.95 -12.54
C TYR A 200 -2.28 6.02 -12.88
N ILE A 201 -1.90 7.05 -13.64
CA ILE A 201 -2.84 8.05 -14.16
C ILE A 201 -3.85 7.40 -15.11
N ASP A 202 -3.41 6.55 -16.04
CA ASP A 202 -4.31 5.83 -16.95
C ASP A 202 -5.26 4.91 -16.20
N ALA A 203 -4.79 4.21 -15.16
CA ALA A 203 -5.65 3.44 -14.27
C ALA A 203 -6.70 4.34 -13.58
N LYS A 204 -6.29 5.47 -13.01
CA LYS A 204 -7.20 6.43 -12.35
C LYS A 204 -8.32 6.91 -13.28
N HIS A 205 -8.05 7.07 -14.57
CA HIS A 205 -9.02 7.50 -15.58
C HIS A 205 -9.74 6.34 -16.29
N ALA A 206 -9.53 5.09 -15.86
CA ALA A 206 -10.08 3.89 -16.49
C ALA A 206 -9.71 3.72 -17.98
N ASP A 207 -8.59 4.30 -18.41
CA ASP A 207 -8.00 4.16 -19.74
C ASP A 207 -6.85 3.14 -19.77
N GLY A 208 -6.40 2.68 -18.59
CA GLY A 208 -5.37 1.66 -18.40
C GLY A 208 -5.87 0.41 -17.65
N GLU A 209 -4.97 -0.55 -17.44
CA GLU A 209 -5.27 -1.73 -16.63
C GLU A 209 -5.38 -1.37 -15.14
N ARG A 210 -6.50 -1.74 -14.52
CA ARG A 210 -6.70 -1.59 -13.08
C ARG A 210 -6.69 -2.95 -12.40
N LEU A 211 -6.06 -3.02 -11.23
CA LEU A 211 -5.99 -4.23 -10.41
C LEU A 211 -7.39 -4.81 -10.16
N ILE A 212 -8.37 -3.96 -9.87
CA ILE A 212 -9.77 -4.37 -9.60
C ILE A 212 -10.45 -5.02 -10.80
N ASP A 213 -10.03 -4.69 -12.03
CA ASP A 213 -10.62 -5.23 -13.26
C ASP A 213 -9.91 -6.52 -13.70
N THR A 214 -8.61 -6.63 -13.43
CA THR A 214 -7.78 -7.76 -13.88
C THR A 214 -7.67 -8.89 -12.85
N ASP A 215 -7.80 -8.57 -11.56
CA ASP A 215 -7.71 -9.52 -10.45
C ASP A 215 -9.01 -9.47 -9.63
N GLN A 216 -9.89 -10.43 -9.91
CA GLN A 216 -11.19 -10.54 -9.26
C GLN A 216 -11.07 -10.71 -7.74
N ALA A 217 -10.07 -11.45 -7.26
CA ALA A 217 -9.89 -11.70 -5.83
C ALA A 217 -9.44 -10.41 -5.12
N ALA A 218 -8.52 -9.66 -5.71
CA ALA A 218 -8.15 -8.33 -5.23
C ALA A 218 -9.34 -7.38 -5.21
N GLY A 219 -10.14 -7.38 -6.29
CA GLY A 219 -11.36 -6.59 -6.37
C GLY A 219 -12.37 -6.91 -5.26
N HIS A 220 -12.53 -8.19 -4.91
CA HIS A 220 -13.39 -8.59 -3.79
C HIS A 220 -12.91 -8.03 -2.45
N VAL A 221 -11.61 -8.13 -2.15
CA VAL A 221 -11.03 -7.56 -0.93
C VAL A 221 -11.22 -6.04 -0.90
N LEU A 222 -10.86 -5.33 -1.97
CA LEU A 222 -10.97 -3.87 -2.04
C LEU A 222 -12.40 -3.36 -1.90
N ASN A 223 -13.40 -4.16 -2.26
CA ASN A 223 -14.81 -3.77 -2.15
C ASN A 223 -15.39 -3.92 -0.74
N VAL A 224 -14.71 -4.62 0.17
CA VAL A 224 -15.21 -4.85 1.52
C VAL A 224 -14.32 -4.26 2.61
N LEU A 225 -13.06 -3.90 2.33
CA LEU A 225 -12.17 -3.42 3.37
C LEU A 225 -12.77 -2.19 4.09
N PRO A 226 -12.93 -2.23 5.41
CA PRO A 226 -13.37 -1.05 6.16
C PRO A 226 -12.30 0.04 6.13
N ARG A 227 -12.71 1.28 6.41
CA ARG A 227 -11.79 2.41 6.55
C ARG A 227 -11.00 2.27 7.85
N GLY A 228 -9.71 2.58 7.79
CA GLY A 228 -8.79 2.64 8.92
C GLY A 228 -7.58 3.50 8.56
N PHE A 229 -6.67 3.71 9.51
CA PHE A 229 -5.52 4.60 9.31
C PHE A 229 -4.47 4.00 8.36
N GLN A 230 -4.40 2.68 8.27
CA GLN A 230 -3.53 1.99 7.32
C GLN A 230 -4.26 0.79 6.71
N THR A 231 -4.05 0.58 5.41
CA THR A 231 -4.59 -0.56 4.65
C THR A 231 -3.49 -1.24 3.85
N THR A 232 -3.49 -2.56 3.79
CA THR A 232 -2.55 -3.34 2.95
C THR A 232 -3.28 -4.42 2.18
N LEU A 233 -2.67 -4.86 1.08
CA LEU A 233 -3.10 -6.02 0.30
C LEU A 233 -1.88 -6.88 -0.02
N SER A 234 -1.97 -8.18 0.23
CA SER A 234 -0.84 -9.10 0.08
C SER A 234 -1.29 -10.43 -0.52
N ARG A 235 -0.35 -11.11 -1.19
CA ARG A 235 -0.47 -12.50 -1.62
C ARG A 235 0.51 -13.36 -0.84
N HIS A 236 0.15 -14.61 -0.60
CA HIS A 236 0.99 -15.58 0.10
C HIS A 236 1.35 -16.71 -0.85
N GLU A 237 2.57 -16.69 -1.39
CA GLU A 237 3.12 -17.74 -2.26
C GLU A 237 3.36 -19.05 -1.50
N ASN A 238 3.44 -18.99 -0.18
CA ASN A 238 3.61 -20.15 0.70
C ASN A 238 2.27 -20.79 1.14
N LEU A 239 1.12 -20.23 0.77
CA LEU A 239 -0.21 -20.73 1.12
C LEU A 239 -0.99 -21.08 -0.15
N ASP A 240 -1.00 -22.35 -0.52
CA ASP A 240 -1.64 -22.81 -1.77
C ASP A 240 -3.15 -22.59 -1.81
N ASP A 241 -3.80 -22.43 -0.67
CA ASP A 241 -5.24 -22.27 -0.53
C ASP A 241 -5.71 -20.80 -0.52
N LEU A 242 -4.80 -19.85 -0.25
CA LEU A 242 -5.11 -18.42 -0.18
C LEU A 242 -4.74 -17.71 -1.48
N LEU A 243 -5.67 -16.96 -2.07
CA LEU A 243 -5.38 -16.17 -3.27
C LEU A 243 -4.80 -14.80 -2.90
N ILE A 244 -5.45 -14.13 -1.94
CA ILE A 244 -5.10 -12.78 -1.53
C ILE A 244 -5.74 -12.46 -0.17
N ASN A 245 -5.10 -11.58 0.59
CA ASN A 245 -5.67 -11.02 1.79
C ASN A 245 -5.42 -9.51 1.88
N GLY A 246 -6.33 -8.81 2.54
CA GLY A 246 -6.16 -7.41 2.91
C GLY A 246 -6.23 -7.24 4.42
N ALA A 247 -5.57 -6.21 4.93
CA ALA A 247 -5.65 -5.80 6.33
C ALA A 247 -5.98 -4.31 6.41
N THR A 248 -6.87 -3.95 7.33
CA THR A 248 -7.13 -2.57 7.74
C THR A 248 -6.80 -2.46 9.22
N TYR A 249 -5.98 -1.47 9.58
CA TYR A 249 -5.64 -1.15 10.96
C TYR A 249 -6.48 0.05 11.42
N HIS A 250 -7.15 -0.09 12.56
CA HIS A 250 -8.16 0.86 13.05
C HIS A 250 -7.66 1.70 14.20
N GLU A 251 -6.92 1.08 15.11
CA GLU A 251 -6.48 1.66 16.38
C GLU A 251 -5.05 1.21 16.66
N VAL A 252 -4.31 2.00 17.44
CA VAL A 252 -2.99 1.65 17.97
C VAL A 252 -3.03 1.55 19.49
N ASP A 253 -2.06 0.87 20.06
CA ASP A 253 -1.81 0.85 21.50
C ASP A 253 -0.93 2.02 21.95
N GLU A 254 -0.54 2.02 23.23
CA GLU A 254 0.32 3.05 23.81
C GLU A 254 1.76 3.08 23.24
N ASN A 255 2.18 2.03 22.55
CA ASN A 255 3.47 1.93 21.86
C ASN A 255 3.40 2.35 20.39
N ASN A 256 2.20 2.71 19.90
CA ASN A 256 1.87 2.91 18.49
C ASN A 256 1.90 1.62 17.65
N ASP A 257 1.82 0.46 18.28
CA ASP A 257 1.64 -0.80 17.57
C ASP A 257 0.15 -1.00 17.26
N PRO A 258 -0.23 -1.67 16.15
CA PRO A 258 -1.63 -1.84 15.82
C PRO A 258 -2.37 -2.66 16.87
N ALA A 259 -3.41 -2.08 17.46
CA ALA A 259 -4.21 -2.69 18.52
C ALA A 259 -5.49 -3.33 18.02
N ARG A 260 -6.06 -2.82 16.92
CA ARG A 260 -7.30 -3.36 16.34
C ARG A 260 -7.20 -3.46 14.82
N THR A 261 -7.46 -4.65 14.30
CA THR A 261 -7.26 -4.97 12.88
C THR A 261 -8.46 -5.73 12.33
N THR A 262 -8.88 -5.38 11.11
CA THR A 262 -9.74 -6.23 10.27
C THR A 262 -8.90 -6.87 9.18
N ARG A 263 -9.03 -8.18 8.98
CA ARG A 263 -8.47 -8.88 7.83
C ARG A 263 -9.57 -9.50 6.97
N ALA A 264 -9.40 -9.37 5.66
CA ALA A 264 -10.24 -9.97 4.65
C ALA A 264 -9.40 -10.98 3.85
N PHE A 265 -9.93 -12.17 3.62
CA PHE A 265 -9.25 -13.27 2.94
C PHE A 265 -10.11 -13.78 1.80
N VAL A 266 -9.52 -13.97 0.62
CA VAL A 266 -10.18 -14.68 -0.48
C VAL A 266 -9.40 -15.96 -0.75
N PHE A 267 -10.07 -17.09 -0.55
CA PHE A 267 -9.50 -18.41 -0.76
C PHE A 267 -9.76 -18.92 -2.18
N ARG A 268 -8.96 -19.89 -2.61
CA ARG A 268 -9.11 -20.55 -3.92
C ARG A 268 -10.45 -21.25 -4.03
N ASP A 269 -10.83 -21.97 -2.97
CA ASP A 269 -12.03 -22.80 -2.88
C ASP A 269 -12.85 -22.46 -1.64
N GLU A 270 -14.18 -22.54 -1.74
CA GLU A 270 -15.11 -22.26 -0.62
C GLU A 270 -14.90 -23.22 0.56
N ALA A 271 -14.46 -24.45 0.29
CA ALA A 271 -14.17 -25.42 1.34
C ALA A 271 -12.99 -25.02 2.25
N SER A 272 -12.05 -24.20 1.74
CA SER A 272 -10.91 -23.69 2.50
C SER A 272 -11.22 -22.35 3.20
N ALA A 273 -12.29 -21.68 2.78
CA ALA A 273 -12.70 -20.38 3.30
C ALA A 273 -13.39 -20.51 4.66
N THR A 274 -12.68 -20.97 5.68
CA THR A 274 -13.22 -21.12 7.04
C THR A 274 -12.62 -20.09 8.00
N VAL A 275 -13.38 -19.74 9.04
CA VAL A 275 -12.91 -18.83 10.10
C VAL A 275 -11.72 -19.43 10.86
N GLU A 276 -11.68 -20.75 11.05
CA GLU A 276 -10.54 -21.41 11.68
C GLU A 276 -9.27 -21.29 10.85
N ARG A 277 -9.38 -21.42 9.51
CA ARG A 277 -8.23 -21.27 8.62
C ARG A 277 -7.76 -19.81 8.57
N ALA A 278 -8.69 -18.86 8.54
CA ALA A 278 -8.34 -17.43 8.64
C ALA A 278 -7.59 -17.12 9.94
N ARG A 279 -8.04 -17.65 11.09
CA ARG A 279 -7.33 -17.52 12.37
C ARG A 279 -5.92 -18.08 12.32
N GLU A 280 -5.73 -19.29 11.77
CA GLU A 280 -4.40 -19.90 11.65
C GLU A 280 -3.45 -19.00 10.84
N ILE A 281 -3.94 -18.40 9.75
CA ILE A 281 -3.15 -17.47 8.92
C ILE A 281 -2.81 -16.18 9.70
N ILE A 282 -3.74 -15.68 10.52
CA ILE A 282 -3.50 -14.55 11.41
C ILE A 282 -2.39 -14.88 12.41
N GLU A 283 -2.51 -16.01 13.11
CA GLU A 283 -1.54 -16.45 14.13
C GLU A 283 -0.13 -16.67 13.55
N ILE A 284 -0.02 -17.16 12.30
CA ILE A 284 1.27 -17.29 11.62
C ILE A 284 1.87 -15.92 11.30
N GLY A 285 1.05 -14.98 10.84
CA GLY A 285 1.48 -13.69 10.32
C GLY A 285 1.41 -12.53 11.31
N THR A 286 1.18 -12.78 12.60
CA THR A 286 0.96 -11.73 13.60
C THR A 286 1.44 -12.20 14.97
N SER A 287 2.41 -11.50 15.56
CA SER A 287 2.66 -11.58 17.00
C SER A 287 1.63 -10.74 17.76
N GLY A 288 1.25 -11.20 18.96
CA GLY A 288 0.36 -10.44 19.83
C GLY A 288 -1.13 -10.59 19.55
N TYR A 289 -1.57 -11.59 18.79
CA TYR A 289 -3.01 -11.84 18.63
C TYR A 289 -3.67 -12.24 19.97
N GLU A 290 -4.70 -11.51 20.41
CA GLU A 290 -5.33 -11.69 21.73
C GLU A 290 -6.80 -12.15 21.64
N GLU A 291 -7.67 -11.38 20.97
CA GLU A 291 -9.13 -11.60 21.02
C GLU A 291 -9.81 -11.35 19.67
N ILE A 292 -10.74 -12.23 19.28
CA ILE A 292 -11.66 -12.02 18.15
C ILE A 292 -12.83 -11.15 18.57
N ILE A 293 -13.05 -10.05 17.84
CA ILE A 293 -14.23 -9.20 17.96
C ILE A 293 -15.37 -9.76 17.10
N ALA A 294 -15.09 -10.07 15.83
CA ALA A 294 -16.09 -10.50 14.87
C ALA A 294 -15.50 -11.39 13.77
N GLU A 295 -16.32 -12.31 13.27
CA GLU A 295 -15.99 -13.22 12.18
C GLU A 295 -17.18 -13.45 11.28
N GLU A 296 -16.91 -13.41 9.98
CA GLU A 296 -17.91 -13.55 8.95
C GLU A 296 -17.35 -14.39 7.80
N GLN A 297 -18.21 -15.21 7.20
CA GLN A 297 -17.82 -16.11 6.11
C GLN A 297 -18.93 -16.12 5.05
N HIS A 298 -18.57 -15.78 3.82
CA HIS A 298 -19.48 -15.78 2.68
C HIS A 298 -18.77 -16.35 1.45
N GLY A 299 -19.21 -17.52 0.99
CA GLY A 299 -18.57 -18.23 -0.13
C GLY A 299 -17.08 -18.43 0.11
N ARG A 300 -16.24 -17.95 -0.82
CA ARG A 300 -14.77 -18.04 -0.75
C ARG A 300 -14.11 -16.98 0.14
N MET A 301 -14.89 -16.12 0.78
CA MET A 301 -14.37 -14.98 1.52
C MET A 301 -14.60 -15.12 3.02
N VAL A 302 -13.59 -14.75 3.81
CA VAL A 302 -13.67 -14.67 5.27
C VAL A 302 -13.21 -13.28 5.70
N MET A 303 -13.91 -12.67 6.64
CA MET A 303 -13.47 -11.47 7.32
C MET A 303 -13.37 -11.72 8.82
N THR A 304 -12.32 -11.20 9.42
CA THR A 304 -12.05 -11.34 10.85
C THR A 304 -11.60 -9.99 11.41
N GLU A 305 -12.26 -9.53 12.44
CA GLU A 305 -11.84 -8.37 13.23
C GLU A 305 -11.34 -8.84 14.60
N PHE A 306 -10.20 -8.33 15.03
CA PHE A 306 -9.52 -8.78 16.24
C PHE A 306 -8.70 -7.68 16.90
N VAL A 307 -8.45 -7.86 18.19
CA VAL A 307 -7.55 -7.06 19.02
C VAL A 307 -6.19 -7.75 19.12
N GLN A 308 -5.14 -6.94 19.15
CA GLN A 308 -3.76 -7.36 19.30
C GLN A 308 -3.16 -6.71 20.55
N ASP A 309 -2.47 -7.51 21.36
CA ASP A 309 -1.61 -7.12 22.45
C ASP A 309 -0.17 -7.56 22.14
N TRP A 310 0.68 -6.59 21.82
CA TRP A 310 2.09 -6.84 21.51
C TRP A 310 2.95 -7.08 22.76
N GLY A 311 2.33 -6.94 23.95
CA GLY A 311 2.95 -7.04 25.25
C GLY A 311 3.73 -5.78 25.61
N ASP A 312 3.74 -5.42 26.90
CA ASP A 312 4.65 -4.42 27.43
C ASP A 312 6.08 -4.87 27.10
N GLY A 313 6.75 -4.18 26.18
CA GLY A 313 8.16 -4.39 25.93
C GLY A 313 8.93 -4.18 27.24
N GLU A 314 9.22 -5.26 27.99
CA GLU A 314 10.20 -5.21 29.06
C GLU A 314 11.53 -4.89 28.40
N SER A 315 11.83 -3.59 28.34
CA SER A 315 13.16 -3.05 28.09
C SER A 315 14.10 -3.73 29.08
N SER A 316 14.78 -4.78 28.63
CA SER A 316 15.91 -5.36 29.36
C SER A 316 16.96 -4.27 29.52
N GLY A 317 17.05 -3.70 30.72
CA GLY A 317 18.01 -2.66 31.09
C GLY A 317 19.45 -3.14 31.19
#